data_AF-A0AAW0M326-F1
#
_entry.id   AF-A0AAW0M326-F1
#
_cell.length_a   1.000
_cell.length_b   1.000
_cell.length_c   1.000
_cell.angle_alpha   90.00
_cell.angle_beta   90.00
_cell.angle_gamma   90.00
#
_symmetry.space_group_name_H-M   'P 1'
#
loop_
_entity.id
_entity.type
_entity.pdbx_description
1 polymer ?
#
loop_
_entity_poly.entity_id
_entity_poly.type
_entity_poly.pdbx_seq_one_letter_code
_entity_poly.pdbx_strand_id
1 'polypeptide(L)'
;MFALSPTEVGSMISLGPKDSCEFFHDPSMLSRIKEDIYCAMLDCIDAIFMLEEHLLFSHRPTKGIVNFVQYVVNNILKTKEFFTVPVTTAEFAVMKTACSFALPHILGWDRLTNHPSRDSRRTVGLPSKVDPQFLDSEWDK
;
A
#
# COMPACT_ATOMS: atom_id res chain seq x y z
N MET A 1 4.38 8.90 -11.38
CA MET A 1 5.12 8.31 -10.22
C MET A 1 4.09 7.53 -9.48
N PHE A 2 4.29 6.22 -9.25
CA PHE A 2 3.25 5.38 -8.65
C PHE A 2 3.40 5.31 -7.13
N ALA A 3 2.35 5.65 -6.38
CA ALA A 3 2.34 5.49 -4.92
C ALA A 3 1.67 4.15 -4.56
N LEU A 4 2.14 3.46 -3.51
CA LEU A 4 1.46 2.25 -3.02
C LEU A 4 0.82 2.55 -1.66
N SER A 5 -0.48 2.30 -1.55
CA SER A 5 -1.23 2.35 -0.29
C SER A 5 -0.91 1.13 0.58
N PRO A 6 -1.19 1.17 1.91
CA PRO A 6 -0.93 0.03 2.80
C PRO A 6 -1.61 -1.27 2.33
N THR A 7 -2.81 -1.17 1.77
CA THR A 7 -3.56 -2.31 1.24
C THR A 7 -2.89 -2.90 0.00
N GLU A 8 -2.44 -2.06 -0.93
CA GLU A 8 -1.73 -2.50 -2.14
C GLU A 8 -0.36 -3.11 -1.80
N VAL A 9 0.34 -2.54 -0.81
CA VAL A 9 1.55 -3.13 -0.23
C VAL A 9 1.25 -4.53 0.33
N GLY A 10 0.14 -4.69 1.05
CA GLY A 10 -0.32 -5.99 1.54
C GLY A 10 -0.53 -7.00 0.40
N SER A 11 -1.22 -6.60 -0.67
CA SER A 11 -1.43 -7.42 -1.87
C SER A 11 -0.13 -7.78 -2.59
N MET A 12 0.85 -6.87 -2.63
CA MET A 12 2.17 -7.15 -3.21
C MET A 12 2.96 -8.16 -2.37
N ILE A 13 2.92 -8.06 -1.04
CA ILE A 13 3.61 -9.00 -0.14
C ILE A 13 3.01 -10.40 -0.25
N SER A 14 1.69 -10.51 -0.41
CA SER A 14 0.98 -11.79 -0.51
C SER A 14 1.08 -12.47 -1.88
N LEU A 15 1.71 -11.84 -2.88
CA LEU A 15 1.90 -12.43 -4.21
C LEU A 15 2.65 -13.77 -4.14
N GLY A 16 1.98 -14.81 -4.60
CA GLY A 16 2.56 -16.13 -4.80
C GLY A 16 3.35 -16.27 -6.11
N PRO A 17 4.04 -17.41 -6.32
CA PRO A 17 4.93 -17.65 -7.46
C PRO A 17 4.21 -17.80 -8.82
N LYS A 18 2.89 -17.73 -8.86
CA LYS A 18 2.10 -17.79 -10.10
C LYS A 18 1.06 -16.68 -10.18
N ASP A 19 1.07 -15.80 -9.19
CA ASP A 19 0.04 -14.79 -9.04
C ASP A 19 0.49 -13.48 -9.71
N SER A 20 -0.50 -12.65 -9.98
CA SER A 20 -0.33 -11.28 -10.47
C SER A 20 -1.26 -10.36 -9.70
N CYS A 21 -0.84 -9.12 -9.48
CA CYS A 21 -1.71 -8.09 -8.93
C CYS A 21 -1.61 -6.82 -9.77
N GLU A 22 -2.69 -6.06 -9.75
CA GLU A 22 -2.91 -4.94 -10.66
C GLU A 22 -3.55 -3.80 -9.87
N PHE A 23 -3.00 -2.59 -10.01
CA PHE A 23 -3.39 -1.42 -9.25
C PHE A 23 -3.72 -0.27 -10.20
N PHE A 24 -4.79 0.46 -9.90
CA PHE A 24 -5.32 1.54 -10.73
C PHE A 24 -5.44 2.81 -9.91
N HIS A 25 -4.74 3.85 -10.32
CA HIS A 25 -4.78 5.16 -9.69
C HIS A 25 -5.40 6.14 -10.68
N ASP A 26 -6.59 6.64 -10.34
CA ASP A 26 -7.24 7.75 -11.03
C ASP A 26 -7.26 8.97 -10.09
N PRO A 27 -6.41 9.97 -10.31
CA PRO A 27 -6.37 11.14 -9.43
C PRO A 27 -7.68 11.94 -9.50
N SER A 28 -8.40 11.92 -10.63
CA SER A 28 -9.64 12.68 -10.84
C SER A 28 -10.84 12.18 -10.03
N MET A 29 -10.71 10.98 -9.43
CA MET A 29 -11.75 10.39 -8.59
C MET A 29 -12.14 11.28 -7.39
N LEU A 30 -11.26 12.19 -6.95
CA LEU A 30 -11.48 13.07 -5.80
C LEU A 30 -12.08 14.45 -6.12
N SER A 31 -12.02 14.94 -7.37
CA SER A 31 -12.46 16.30 -7.72
C SER A 31 -13.97 16.41 -7.99
N ARG A 32 -14.67 15.29 -8.18
CA ARG A 32 -16.09 15.29 -8.61
C ARG A 32 -17.13 15.51 -7.49
N ILE A 33 -16.72 15.56 -6.22
CA ILE A 33 -17.62 15.63 -5.05
C ILE A 33 -17.65 17.03 -4.39
N LYS A 34 -16.90 18.02 -4.90
CA LYS A 34 -16.87 19.39 -4.32
C LYS A 34 -17.43 20.41 -5.31
N GLU A 35 -18.62 20.89 -4.98
CA GLU A 35 -19.42 22.00 -5.54
C GLU A 35 -18.73 22.98 -6.52
N ASP A 36 -19.48 23.29 -7.58
CA ASP A 36 -19.17 24.00 -8.84
C ASP A 36 -18.53 25.41 -8.79
N ILE A 37 -18.14 25.95 -7.62
CA ILE A 37 -17.75 27.36 -7.49
C ILE A 37 -16.22 27.59 -7.56
N TYR A 38 -15.41 26.56 -7.26
CA TYR A 38 -13.93 26.68 -7.30
C TYR A 38 -13.31 26.13 -8.60
N CYS A 39 -14.11 25.52 -9.48
CA CYS A 39 -13.64 24.73 -10.63
C CYS A 39 -12.86 25.55 -11.65
N ALA A 40 -13.26 26.79 -11.95
CA ALA A 40 -12.62 27.61 -12.98
C ALA A 40 -11.16 28.01 -12.71
N MET A 41 -10.69 27.95 -11.45
CA MET A 41 -9.29 28.22 -11.09
C MET A 41 -8.47 26.93 -10.88
N LEU A 42 -9.15 25.80 -10.67
CA LEU A 42 -8.58 24.46 -10.50
C LEU A 42 -8.43 23.70 -11.82
N ASP A 43 -9.05 24.15 -12.91
CA ASP A 43 -8.92 23.53 -14.24
C ASP A 43 -7.45 23.30 -14.69
N CYS A 44 -6.51 24.14 -14.23
CA CYS A 44 -5.07 23.98 -14.49
C CYS A 44 -4.40 22.93 -13.57
N ILE A 45 -4.93 22.68 -12.37
CA ILE A 45 -4.47 21.60 -11.46
C ILE A 45 -5.12 20.26 -11.85
N ASP A 46 -6.36 20.28 -12.34
CA ASP A 46 -7.06 19.11 -12.87
C ASP A 46 -6.34 18.48 -14.09
N ALA A 47 -5.60 19.28 -14.87
CA ALA A 47 -4.76 18.76 -15.96
C ALA A 47 -3.62 17.85 -15.49
N ILE A 48 -3.15 17.98 -14.24
CA ILE A 48 -2.17 17.08 -13.60
C ILE A 48 -2.88 15.83 -13.04
N PHE A 49 -4.18 15.95 -12.76
CA PHE A 49 -4.99 14.95 -12.03
C PHE A 49 -5.76 13.97 -12.93
N MET A 50 -5.67 14.08 -14.26
CA MET A 50 -6.38 13.20 -15.22
C MET A 50 -5.45 12.16 -15.85
N LEU A 51 -4.48 11.67 -15.08
CA LEU A 51 -3.57 10.60 -15.48
C LEU A 51 -4.07 9.30 -14.88
N GLU A 52 -4.58 8.41 -15.72
CA GLU A 52 -4.83 7.03 -15.30
C GLU A 52 -3.47 6.33 -15.23
N GLU A 53 -2.99 6.10 -14.01
CA GLU A 53 -1.79 5.29 -13.78
C GLU A 53 -2.19 3.86 -13.41
N HIS A 54 -1.42 2.92 -13.95
CA HIS A 54 -1.68 1.50 -13.85
C HIS A 54 -0.39 0.77 -13.53
N LEU A 55 -0.40 -0.08 -12.51
CA LEU A 55 0.75 -0.87 -12.11
C LEU A 55 0.39 -2.35 -12.06
N LEU A 56 1.06 -3.15 -12.88
CA LEU A 56 0.91 -4.59 -12.95
C LEU A 56 2.17 -5.30 -12.44
N PHE A 57 1.96 -6.25 -11.54
CA PHE A 57 2.94 -7.21 -11.09
C PHE A 57 2.61 -8.56 -11.71
N SER A 58 3.52 -9.12 -12.50
CA SER A 58 3.32 -10.45 -13.09
C SER A 58 4.53 -11.35 -12.86
N HIS A 59 4.35 -12.41 -12.08
CA HIS A 59 5.38 -13.42 -11.88
C HIS A 59 5.41 -14.39 -13.08
N ARG A 60 6.56 -14.50 -13.75
CA ARG A 60 6.78 -15.55 -14.76
C ARG A 60 7.58 -16.71 -14.17
N PRO A 61 6.92 -17.85 -13.85
CA PRO A 61 7.56 -18.96 -13.13
C PRO A 61 8.68 -19.65 -13.93
N THR A 62 8.71 -19.50 -15.25
CA THR A 62 9.71 -20.15 -16.12
C THR A 62 11.09 -19.49 -16.09
N LYS A 63 11.20 -18.24 -15.60
CA LYS A 63 12.47 -17.49 -15.58
C LYS A 63 12.82 -16.91 -14.22
N GLY A 64 11.98 -17.07 -13.19
CA GLY A 64 12.20 -16.48 -11.87
C GLY A 64 12.25 -14.95 -11.89
N ILE A 65 11.52 -14.33 -12.83
CA ILE A 65 11.45 -12.87 -13.01
C ILE A 65 10.01 -12.42 -12.75
N VAL A 66 9.89 -11.39 -11.92
CA VAL A 66 8.67 -10.59 -11.72
C VAL A 66 8.79 -9.36 -12.62
N ASN A 67 7.79 -9.12 -13.47
CA ASN A 67 7.77 -7.92 -14.30
C ASN A 67 6.92 -6.86 -13.58
N PHE A 68 7.51 -5.68 -13.42
CA PHE A 68 6.82 -4.47 -13.00
C PHE A 68 6.48 -3.69 -14.25
N VAL A 69 5.20 -3.51 -14.53
CA VAL A 69 4.74 -2.74 -15.69
C VAL A 69 3.95 -1.57 -15.17
N GLN A 70 4.47 -0.37 -15.37
CA GLN A 70 3.72 0.86 -15.16
C GLN A 70 3.21 1.36 -16.50
N TYR A 71 1.92 1.68 -16.56
CA TYR A 71 1.25 2.22 -17.73
C TYR A 71 0.56 3.52 -17.33
N VAL A 72 0.80 4.59 -18.08
CA VAL A 72 0.24 5.91 -17.81
C VAL A 72 -0.46 6.41 -19.07
N VAL A 73 -1.73 6.76 -18.91
CA VAL A 73 -2.52 7.35 -20.00
C VAL A 73 -2.79 8.81 -19.69
N ASN A 74 -2.33 9.68 -20.58
CA ASN A 74 -2.74 11.07 -20.58
C ASN A 74 -3.79 11.28 -21.69
N ASN A 75 -5.05 11.36 -21.27
CA ASN A 75 -6.17 11.55 -22.20
C ASN A 75 -6.25 12.96 -22.80
N ILE A 76 -5.60 13.96 -22.19
CA ILE A 76 -5.56 15.36 -22.64
C ILE A 76 -4.53 15.51 -23.76
N LEU A 77 -3.30 15.07 -23.51
CA LEU A 77 -2.20 15.13 -24.48
C LEU A 77 -2.23 13.97 -25.50
N LYS A 78 -3.19 13.03 -25.35
CA LYS A 78 -3.30 11.79 -26.15
C LYS A 78 -2.02 10.96 -26.15
N THR A 79 -1.26 11.00 -25.06
CA THR A 79 -0.06 10.19 -24.89
C THR A 79 -0.36 8.94 -24.09
N LYS A 80 0.31 7.85 -24.46
CA LYS A 80 0.29 6.57 -23.76
C LYS A 80 1.74 6.18 -23.54
N GLU A 81 2.14 6.15 -22.29
CA GLU A 81 3.51 5.82 -21.91
C GLU A 81 3.49 4.55 -21.07
N PHE A 82 4.47 3.67 -21.29
CA PHE A 82 4.62 2.47 -20.49
C PHE A 82 6.09 2.23 -20.18
N PHE A 83 6.33 1.72 -18.99
CA PHE A 83 7.64 1.43 -18.47
C PHE A 83 7.65 0.05 -17.84
N THR A 84 8.58 -0.80 -18.27
CA THR A 84 8.67 -2.19 -17.80
C THR A 84 10.04 -2.44 -17.19
N VAL A 85 10.07 -2.91 -15.95
CA VAL A 85 11.29 -3.31 -15.24
C VAL A 85 11.22 -4.79 -14.89
N PRO A 86 12.14 -5.63 -15.41
CA PRO A 86 12.29 -6.98 -14.93
C PRO A 86 13.00 -6.97 -13.56
N VAL A 87 12.41 -7.66 -12.59
CA VAL A 87 12.96 -7.82 -11.24
C VAL A 87 13.12 -9.30 -10.96
N THR A 88 14.29 -9.71 -10.48
CA THR A 88 14.55 -11.11 -10.14
C THR A 88 13.77 -11.53 -8.90
N THR A 89 13.57 -12.84 -8.72
CA THR A 89 12.90 -13.36 -7.51
C THR A 89 13.64 -12.97 -6.23
N ALA A 90 14.98 -12.87 -6.27
CA ALA A 90 15.78 -12.45 -5.13
C ALA A 90 15.53 -10.98 -4.79
N GLU A 91 15.55 -10.08 -5.78
CA GLU A 91 15.23 -8.66 -5.59
C GLU A 91 13.79 -8.48 -5.10
N PHE A 92 12.84 -9.22 -5.68
CA PHE A 92 11.44 -9.18 -5.24
C PHE A 92 11.27 -9.69 -3.80
N ALA A 93 12.04 -10.69 -3.37
CA ALA A 93 12.04 -11.14 -1.98
C ALA A 93 12.54 -10.03 -1.03
N VAL A 94 13.60 -9.31 -1.41
CA VAL A 94 14.09 -8.14 -0.65
C VAL A 94 13.01 -7.07 -0.54
N MET A 95 12.30 -6.76 -1.64
CA MET A 95 11.19 -5.80 -1.63
C MET A 95 10.08 -6.25 -0.67
N LYS A 96 9.65 -7.52 -0.72
CA LYS A 96 8.64 -8.06 0.20
C LYS A 96 9.08 -7.92 1.65
N THR A 97 10.32 -8.26 1.98
CA THR A 97 10.85 -8.11 3.34
C THR A 97 10.87 -6.65 3.79
N ALA A 98 11.34 -5.73 2.93
CA ALA A 98 11.36 -4.30 3.25
C ALA A 98 9.95 -3.75 3.47
N CYS A 99 8.98 -4.16 2.66
CA CYS A 99 7.59 -3.75 2.79
C CYS A 99 6.91 -4.36 4.02
N SER A 100 7.17 -5.62 4.35
CA SER A 100 6.66 -6.24 5.59
C SER A 100 7.20 -5.52 6.83
N PHE A 101 8.45 -5.07 6.79
CA PHE A 101 9.05 -4.26 7.85
C PHE A 101 8.41 -2.86 7.91
N ALA A 102 8.22 -2.19 6.77
CA ALA A 102 7.66 -0.84 6.73
C ALA A 102 6.16 -0.77 7.09
N LEU A 103 5.39 -1.82 6.81
CA LEU A 103 3.93 -1.80 6.90
C LEU A 103 3.39 -1.43 8.30
N PRO A 104 3.89 -1.99 9.43
CA PRO A 104 3.47 -1.56 10.78
C PRO A 104 3.76 -0.08 11.06
N HIS A 105 4.85 0.47 10.52
CA HIS A 105 5.17 1.89 10.66
C HIS A 105 4.23 2.77 9.83
N ILE A 106 3.90 2.36 8.60
CA ILE A 106 2.93 3.05 7.75
C ILE A 106 1.54 3.06 8.41
N LEU A 107 1.16 1.97 9.07
CA LEU A 107 -0.09 1.86 9.84
C LEU A 107 -0.05 2.59 11.20
N GLY A 108 1.12 3.07 11.63
CA GLY A 108 1.32 3.72 12.92
C GLY A 108 1.31 2.78 14.13
N TRP A 109 1.24 1.45 13.92
CA TRP A 109 1.22 0.45 14.99
C TRP A 109 2.50 0.40 15.80
N ASP A 110 3.61 0.79 15.20
CA ASP A 110 4.90 0.93 15.88
C ASP A 110 4.81 1.83 17.13
N ARG A 111 3.94 2.84 17.11
CA ARG A 111 3.70 3.73 18.27
C ARG A 111 3.00 3.02 19.42
N LEU A 112 2.20 2.00 19.13
CA LEU A 112 1.49 1.18 20.12
C LEU A 112 2.41 0.09 20.70
N THR A 113 3.25 -0.53 19.86
CA THR A 113 4.15 -1.61 20.27
C THR A 113 5.40 -1.11 20.97
N ASN A 114 5.86 0.11 20.65
CA ASN A 114 7.04 0.73 21.28
C ASN A 114 6.72 1.54 22.53
N HIS A 115 5.48 1.48 23.04
CA HIS A 115 5.23 1.90 24.41
C HIS A 115 5.73 0.76 25.32
N PRO A 116 6.93 0.86 25.95
CA PRO A 116 7.18 0.02 27.10
C PRO A 116 6.06 0.31 28.07
N SER A 117 5.37 -0.73 28.51
CA SER A 117 4.36 -0.67 29.55
C SER A 117 4.86 0.30 30.63
N ARG A 118 4.21 1.47 30.74
CA ARG A 118 4.52 2.47 31.79
C ARG A 118 4.15 1.97 33.19
N ASP A 119 3.96 0.66 33.34
CA ASP A 119 3.66 -0.07 34.57
C ASP A 119 4.81 -0.98 35.05
N SER A 120 6.01 -0.91 34.48
CA SER A 120 7.18 -1.58 35.09
C SER A 120 7.75 -0.78 36.28
N ARG A 121 6.87 -0.49 37.25
CA ARG A 121 7.24 -0.14 38.62
C ARG A 121 6.28 -0.78 39.63
N ARG A 122 6.01 -2.08 39.50
CA ARG A 122 5.84 -3.00 40.63
C ARG A 122 5.71 -4.47 40.17
N THR A 123 6.63 -5.26 40.70
CA THR A 123 6.50 -6.69 41.04
C THR A 123 6.76 -7.74 39.95
N VAL A 124 7.82 -8.50 40.23
CA VAL A 124 8.26 -9.77 39.65
C VAL A 124 7.11 -10.76 39.43
N GLY A 125 6.97 -11.29 38.20
CA GLY A 125 6.06 -12.40 37.88
C GLY A 125 6.14 -12.77 36.40
N LEU A 126 6.27 -14.07 36.10
CA LEU A 126 6.35 -14.69 34.77
C LEU A 126 5.31 -14.16 33.75
N PRO A 127 5.61 -14.13 32.43
CA PRO A 127 4.59 -13.83 31.42
C PRO A 127 3.65 -15.04 31.26
N SER A 128 2.48 -14.98 31.89
CA SER A 128 1.34 -15.84 31.57
C SER A 128 0.81 -15.45 30.19
N LYS A 129 0.85 -16.39 29.24
CA LYS A 129 0.53 -16.21 27.82
C LYS A 129 -0.98 -16.19 27.52
N VAL A 130 -1.81 -15.69 28.43
CA VAL A 130 -3.24 -15.42 28.21
C VAL A 130 -3.61 -14.25 29.10
N ASP A 131 -3.91 -13.10 28.48
CA ASP A 131 -4.48 -11.95 29.16
C ASP A 131 -6.02 -12.15 29.26
N PRO A 132 -6.60 -12.33 30.46
CA PRO A 132 -8.03 -12.56 30.62
C PRO A 132 -8.89 -11.33 30.26
N GLN A 133 -8.31 -10.13 30.17
CA GLN A 133 -9.05 -8.89 29.91
C GLN A 133 -9.65 -8.79 28.49
N PHE A 134 -9.25 -9.66 27.56
CA PHE A 134 -9.73 -9.61 26.17
C PHE A 134 -11.16 -10.15 25.99
N LEU A 135 -11.66 -10.97 26.93
CA LEU A 135 -13.00 -11.57 26.85
C LEU A 135 -14.11 -10.64 27.33
N ASP A 136 -13.79 -9.62 28.14
CA ASP A 136 -14.80 -8.71 28.71
C ASP A 136 -15.19 -7.58 27.74
N SER A 137 -14.31 -7.19 26.80
CA SER A 137 -14.59 -6.11 25.83
C SER A 137 -15.53 -6.50 24.68
N GLU A 138 -15.74 -7.80 24.43
CA GLU A 138 -16.63 -8.25 23.35
C GLU A 138 -18.12 -8.17 23.75
N TRP A 139 -18.43 -8.15 25.05
CA TRP A 139 -19.79 -8.33 25.56
C TRP A 139 -20.33 -7.18 26.42
N ASP A 140 -19.63 -6.05 26.52
CA ASP A 140 -20.19 -4.83 27.12
C ASP A 140 -21.28 -4.26 26.20
N LYS A 141 -22.54 -4.52 26.55
CA LYS A 141 -23.75 -4.10 25.85
C LYS A 141 -24.66 -3.27 26.76
#